data_AF-A0A4Y5Z7E8-F1
#
_entry.id   AF-A0A4Y5Z7E8-F1
#
_cell.length_a   1.000
_cell.length_b   1.000
_cell.length_c   1.000
_cell.angle_alpha   90.00
_cell.angle_beta   90.00
_cell.angle_gamma   90.00
#
_symmetry.space_group_name_H-M   'P 1'
#
loop_
_entity.id
_entity.type
_entity.pdbx_description
1 polymer ?
#
loop_
_entity_poly.entity_id
_entity_poly.type
_entity_poly.pdbx_seq_one_letter_code
_entity_poly.pdbx_strand_id
1 'polypeptide(L)'
;MDNGGIGFLLGAVPGVAFALRNMLWWVRSVAEARKMVQERGERFDVRDDISATSGLIFKALESIRASDGPAVREAKEMLLARRDKFYANHLTAIFLLGGRTLIGAFLGVLYGPLIRSLS
;
A
#
# COMPACT_ATOMS: atom_id res chain seq x y z
N MET A 1 1.30 12.70 27.99
CA MET A 1 1.02 12.95 26.56
C MET A 1 0.16 14.19 26.50
N ASP A 2 0.50 15.13 25.63
CA ASP A 2 -0.28 16.34 25.39
C ASP A 2 -1.52 16.04 24.55
N ASN A 3 -2.58 16.84 24.72
CA ASN A 3 -3.84 16.66 23.97
C ASN A 3 -3.64 16.73 22.45
N GLY A 4 -2.59 17.44 21.99
CA GLY A 4 -2.16 17.48 20.60
C GLY A 4 -1.61 16.15 20.07
N GLY A 5 -0.79 15.44 20.86
CA GLY A 5 -0.26 14.13 20.49
C GLY A 5 -1.34 13.05 20.38
N ILE A 6 -2.36 13.09 21.23
CA ILE A 6 -3.50 12.16 21.16
C ILE A 6 -4.36 12.42 19.91
N GLY A 7 -4.64 13.69 19.60
CA GLY A 7 -5.37 14.07 18.38
C GLY A 7 -4.62 13.71 17.09
N PHE A 8 -3.29 13.87 17.08
CA PHE A 8 -2.43 13.45 15.97
C PHE A 8 -2.48 11.93 15.74
N LEU A 9 -2.34 11.13 16.81
CA LEU A 9 -2.39 9.67 16.72
C LEU A 9 -3.76 9.16 16.27
N LEU A 10 -4.86 9.70 16.84
CA LEU A 10 -6.22 9.34 16.40
C LEU A 10 -6.49 9.72 14.94
N GLY A 11 -5.88 10.80 14.44
CA GLY A 11 -5.96 11.21 13.05
C GLY A 11 -5.16 10.29 12.09
N ALA A 12 -3.98 9.84 12.50
CA ALA A 12 -3.06 9.06 11.68
C ALA A 12 -3.36 7.56 11.63
N VAL A 13 -3.86 6.97 12.74
CA VAL A 13 -4.13 5.53 12.88
C VAL A 13 -4.99 4.95 11.75
N PRO A 14 -6.11 5.59 11.32
CA PRO A 14 -6.92 5.07 10.22
C PRO A 14 -6.17 4.99 8.88
N GLY A 15 -5.33 5.99 8.57
CA GLY A 15 -4.53 6.02 7.35
C GLY A 15 -3.45 4.93 7.34
N VAL A 16 -2.77 4.75 8.48
CA VAL A 16 -1.78 3.68 8.67
C VAL A 16 -2.42 2.30 8.55
N ALA A 17 -3.55 2.07 9.23
CA ALA A 17 -4.28 0.80 9.16
C ALA A 17 -4.74 0.48 7.73
N PHE A 18 -5.20 1.49 6.98
CA PHE A 18 -5.60 1.32 5.59
C PHE A 18 -4.40 0.98 4.68
N ALA A 19 -3.26 1.64 4.87
CA ALA A 19 -2.02 1.32 4.15
C ALA A 19 -1.58 -0.14 4.39
N LEU A 20 -1.54 -0.56 5.67
CA LEU A 20 -1.17 -1.93 6.04
C LEU A 20 -2.14 -2.97 5.46
N ARG A 21 -3.45 -2.71 5.50
CA ARG A 21 -4.45 -3.59 4.88
C ARG A 21 -4.22 -3.74 3.38
N ASN A 22 -3.90 -2.64 2.69
CA ASN A 22 -3.62 -2.66 1.27
C ASN A 22 -2.31 -3.40 0.95
N MET A 23 -1.27 -3.28 1.79
CA MET A 23 -0.05 -4.08 1.71
C MET A 23 -0.32 -5.58 1.88
N LEU A 24 -1.13 -5.96 2.87
CA LEU A 24 -1.50 -7.36 3.09
C LEU A 24 -2.27 -7.94 1.90
N TRP A 25 -3.16 -7.16 1.29
CA TRP A 25 -3.87 -7.56 0.07
C TRP A 25 -2.91 -7.78 -1.12
N TRP A 26 -1.90 -6.91 -1.27
CA TRP A 26 -0.85 -7.08 -2.29
C TRP A 26 -0.03 -8.35 -2.07
N VAL A 27 0.44 -8.60 -0.84
CA VAL A 27 1.19 -9.81 -0.50
C VAL A 27 0.40 -11.08 -0.83
N ARG A 28 -0.91 -11.09 -0.55
CA ARG A 28 -1.80 -12.20 -0.93
C ARG A 28 -1.91 -12.38 -2.44
N SER A 29 -2.00 -11.29 -3.19
CA SER A 29 -2.05 -11.34 -4.66
C SER A 29 -0.75 -11.91 -5.27
N VAL A 30 0.41 -11.59 -4.69
CA VAL A 30 1.70 -12.17 -5.09
C VAL A 30 1.77 -13.67 -4.75
N ALA A 31 1.23 -14.08 -3.60
CA ALA A 31 1.15 -15.48 -3.24
C ALA A 31 0.24 -16.28 -4.19
N GLU A 32 -0.89 -15.70 -4.60
CA GLU A 32 -1.80 -16.27 -5.59
C GLU A 32 -1.14 -16.40 -6.96
N ALA A 33 -0.46 -15.34 -7.43
CA ALA A 33 0.33 -15.35 -8.66
C ALA A 33 1.36 -16.50 -8.66
N ARG A 34 2.08 -16.66 -7.56
CA ARG A 34 3.06 -17.75 -7.40
C ARG A 34 2.39 -19.12 -7.48
N LYS A 35 1.25 -19.31 -6.82
CA LYS A 35 0.53 -20.59 -6.83
C LYS A 35 0.12 -20.98 -8.24
N MET A 36 -0.40 -20.04 -9.03
CA MET A 36 -0.76 -20.28 -10.44
C MET A 36 0.44 -20.74 -11.28
N VAL A 37 1.61 -20.13 -11.07
CA VAL A 37 2.84 -20.49 -11.80
C VAL A 37 3.36 -21.87 -11.36
N GLN A 38 3.32 -22.15 -10.05
CA GLN A 38 3.73 -23.44 -9.49
C GLN A 38 2.84 -24.60 -9.93
N GLU A 39 1.53 -24.39 -10.01
CA GLU A 39 0.56 -25.39 -10.50
C GLU A 39 0.83 -25.81 -11.95
N ARG A 40 1.49 -24.96 -12.73
CA ARG A 40 1.90 -25.23 -14.12
C ARG A 40 3.35 -25.69 -14.26
N GLY A 41 4.04 -25.95 -13.14
CA GLY A 41 5.43 -26.43 -13.13
C GLY A 41 6.46 -25.37 -13.54
N GLU A 42 6.07 -24.11 -13.62
CA GLU A 42 6.97 -23.00 -13.92
C GLU A 42 7.53 -22.38 -12.63
N ARG A 43 8.66 -21.67 -12.73
CA ARG A 43 9.28 -20.97 -11.60
C ARG A 43 8.91 -19.49 -11.62
N PHE A 44 8.58 -18.93 -10.46
CA PHE A 44 8.19 -17.53 -10.32
C PHE A 44 9.21 -16.73 -9.52
N ASP A 45 9.96 -15.85 -10.18
CA ASP A 45 11.10 -15.14 -9.59
C ASP A 45 10.71 -13.90 -8.75
N VAL A 46 9.44 -13.47 -8.81
CA VAL A 46 8.97 -12.17 -8.26
C VAL A 46 9.10 -12.06 -6.73
N ARG A 47 9.27 -13.17 -6.00
CA ARG A 47 9.47 -13.15 -4.53
C ARG A 47 10.92 -13.38 -4.10
N ASP A 48 11.72 -14.03 -4.95
CA ASP A 48 13.09 -14.41 -4.63
C ASP A 48 14.08 -13.29 -4.98
N ASP A 49 13.65 -12.31 -5.79
CA ASP A 49 14.43 -11.15 -6.19
C ASP A 49 13.67 -9.83 -5.94
N ILE A 50 14.22 -8.97 -5.07
CA ILE A 50 13.72 -7.62 -4.77
C ILE A 50 13.68 -6.75 -6.04
N SER A 51 14.62 -6.96 -6.96
CA SER A 51 14.65 -6.29 -8.26
C SER A 51 13.47 -6.71 -9.13
N ALA A 52 13.08 -7.99 -9.11
CA ALA A 52 11.91 -8.47 -9.81
C ALA A 52 10.59 -7.96 -9.19
N THR A 53 10.50 -7.91 -7.85
CA THR A 53 9.32 -7.33 -7.18
C THR A 53 9.19 -5.83 -7.48
N SER A 54 10.28 -5.08 -7.35
CA SER A 54 10.29 -3.64 -7.59
C SER A 54 10.08 -3.30 -9.07
N GLY A 55 10.60 -4.11 -10.00
CA GLY A 55 10.29 -4.00 -11.43
C GLY A 55 8.80 -4.16 -11.71
N LEU A 56 8.12 -5.09 -11.04
CA LEU A 56 6.68 -5.28 -11.23
C LEU A 56 5.84 -4.11 -10.68
N ILE A 57 6.32 -3.47 -9.62
CA ILE A 57 5.68 -2.30 -9.01
C ILE A 57 5.97 -1.04 -9.84
N PHE A 58 7.24 -0.71 -10.07
CA PHE A 58 7.65 0.58 -10.65
C PHE A 58 7.89 0.56 -12.17
N LYS A 59 8.11 -0.62 -12.78
CA LYS A 59 8.50 -0.79 -14.19
C LYS A 59 7.63 -1.83 -14.91
N ALA A 60 6.32 -1.62 -14.89
CA ALA A 60 5.34 -2.58 -15.42
C ALA A 60 5.64 -3.10 -16.83
N LEU A 61 6.00 -2.22 -17.76
CA LEU A 61 6.27 -2.57 -19.15
C LEU A 61 7.52 -3.45 -19.32
N GLU A 62 8.51 -3.33 -18.44
CA GLU A 62 9.76 -4.12 -18.46
C GLU A 62 9.64 -5.43 -17.66
N SER A 63 8.53 -5.60 -16.93
CA SER A 63 8.34 -6.73 -16.01
C SER A 63 8.03 -8.04 -16.74
N ILE A 64 7.32 -7.98 -17.87
CA ILE A 64 7.02 -9.13 -18.73
C ILE A 64 8.13 -9.27 -19.76
N ARG A 65 8.84 -10.39 -19.73
CA ARG A 65 9.94 -10.70 -20.65
C ARG A 65 9.46 -11.64 -21.75
N ALA A 66 10.05 -11.53 -22.93
CA ALA A 66 9.75 -12.44 -24.04
C ALA A 66 10.09 -13.91 -23.70
N SER A 67 11.06 -14.13 -22.80
CA SER A 67 11.46 -15.44 -22.28
C SER A 67 10.54 -16.00 -21.19
N ASP A 68 9.57 -15.23 -20.70
CA ASP A 68 8.64 -15.72 -19.67
C ASP A 68 7.74 -16.80 -20.27
N GLY A 69 7.62 -17.92 -19.55
CA GLY A 69 6.66 -18.96 -19.86
C GLY A 69 5.21 -18.46 -19.76
N PRO A 70 4.26 -19.19 -20.35
CA PRO A 70 2.86 -18.78 -20.41
C PRO A 70 2.26 -18.57 -19.01
N ALA A 71 2.62 -19.40 -18.01
CA ALA A 71 2.11 -19.23 -16.65
C ALA A 71 2.70 -18.00 -15.97
N VAL A 72 4.01 -17.77 -16.10
CA VAL A 72 4.68 -16.59 -15.54
C VAL A 72 4.11 -15.30 -16.13
N ARG A 73 3.81 -15.28 -17.43
CA ARG A 73 3.22 -14.14 -18.12
C ARG A 73 1.83 -13.82 -17.60
N GLU A 74 0.95 -14.82 -17.54
CA GLU A 74 -0.41 -14.68 -16.99
C GLU A 74 -0.40 -14.17 -15.54
N ALA A 75 0.51 -14.70 -14.71
CA ALA A 75 0.66 -14.26 -13.33
C ALA A 75 1.16 -12.80 -13.21
N LYS A 76 2.07 -12.37 -14.09
CA LYS A 76 2.54 -10.98 -14.14
C LYS A 76 1.42 -10.05 -14.61
N GLU A 77 0.67 -10.42 -15.66
CA GLU A 77 -0.48 -9.65 -16.14
C GLU A 77 -1.54 -9.46 -15.04
N MET A 78 -1.86 -10.52 -14.29
CA MET A 78 -2.77 -10.43 -13.14
C MET A 78 -2.24 -9.45 -12.08
N LEU A 79 -0.95 -9.51 -11.75
CA LEU A 79 -0.36 -8.59 -10.76
C LEU A 79 -0.33 -7.16 -11.26
N LEU A 80 -0.07 -6.92 -12.55
CA LEU A 80 -0.12 -5.59 -13.17
C LEU A 80 -1.53 -4.99 -13.10
N ALA A 81 -2.57 -5.78 -13.40
CA ALA A 81 -3.95 -5.32 -13.26
C ALA A 81 -4.30 -4.96 -11.80
N ARG A 82 -3.78 -5.71 -10.83
CA ARG A 82 -4.00 -5.47 -9.39
C ARG A 82 -3.14 -4.31 -8.85
N ARG A 83 -2.02 -4.01 -9.49
CA ARG A 83 -1.07 -2.96 -9.10
C ARG A 83 -1.70 -1.57 -9.17
N ASP A 84 -2.51 -1.28 -10.19
CA ASP A 84 -3.11 0.05 -10.32
C ASP A 84 -4.11 0.33 -9.17
N LYS A 85 -4.86 -0.70 -8.76
CA LYS A 85 -5.70 -0.64 -7.55
C LYS A 85 -4.87 -0.51 -6.27
N PHE A 86 -3.74 -1.22 -6.19
CA PHE A 86 -2.80 -1.07 -5.07
C PHE A 86 -2.30 0.37 -4.95
N TYR A 87 -1.91 1.01 -6.06
CA TYR A 87 -1.46 2.40 -6.08
C TYR A 87 -2.57 3.38 -5.70
N ALA A 88 -3.75 3.25 -6.30
CA ALA A 88 -4.88 4.11 -5.96
C ALA A 88 -5.22 4.05 -4.45
N ASN A 89 -5.23 2.85 -3.87
CA ASN A 89 -5.45 2.66 -2.45
C ASN A 89 -4.30 3.20 -1.58
N HIS A 90 -3.03 3.06 -2.01
CA HIS A 90 -1.88 3.62 -1.28
C HIS A 90 -1.89 5.15 -1.31
N LEU A 91 -2.21 5.77 -2.45
CA LEU A 91 -2.40 7.21 -2.57
C LEU A 91 -3.54 7.71 -1.68
N THR A 92 -4.65 6.95 -1.62
CA THR A 92 -5.75 7.23 -0.68
C THR A 92 -5.27 7.15 0.78
N ALA A 93 -4.44 6.16 1.12
CA ALA A 93 -3.87 6.04 2.45
C ALA A 93 -2.99 7.25 2.80
N ILE A 94 -2.13 7.70 1.88
CA ILE A 94 -1.28 8.89 2.02
C ILE A 94 -2.16 10.13 2.18
N PHE A 95 -3.23 10.26 1.39
CA PHE A 95 -4.15 11.39 1.49
C PHE A 95 -4.93 11.40 2.80
N LEU A 96 -5.31 10.23 3.33
CA LEU A 96 -5.91 10.12 4.67
C LEU A 96 -4.91 10.46 5.78
N LEU A 97 -3.65 10.05 5.62
CA LEU A 97 -2.55 10.37 6.53
C LEU A 97 -2.26 11.89 6.56
N GLY A 98 -2.13 12.53 5.39
CA GLY A 98 -1.79 13.95 5.24
C GLY A 98 -2.97 14.91 5.38
N GLY A 99 -4.13 14.56 4.82
CA GLY A 99 -5.33 15.39 4.85
C GLY A 99 -5.93 15.52 6.25
N ARG A 100 -5.87 14.47 7.08
CA ARG A 100 -6.35 14.54 8.46
C ARG A 100 -5.33 15.07 9.45
N THR A 101 -4.02 15.00 9.18
CA THR A 101 -3.03 15.71 10.00
C THR A 101 -3.19 17.21 9.88
N LEU A 102 -3.51 17.72 8.69
CA LEU A 102 -3.84 19.14 8.50
C LEU A 102 -5.13 19.54 9.25
N ILE A 103 -6.19 18.73 9.15
CA ILE A 103 -7.46 19.01 9.88
C ILE A 103 -7.27 18.89 11.40
N GLY A 104 -6.53 17.88 11.88
CA GLY A 104 -6.24 17.69 13.31
C GLY A 104 -5.35 18.78 13.89
N ALA A 105 -4.35 19.25 13.15
CA ALA A 105 -3.53 20.40 13.53
C ALA A 105 -4.37 21.68 13.54
N PHE A 106 -5.24 21.88 12.55
CA PHE A 106 -6.12 23.04 12.47
C PHE A 106 -7.15 23.07 13.61
N LEU A 107 -7.79 21.94 13.92
CA LEU A 107 -8.70 21.81 15.07
C LEU A 107 -7.96 21.96 16.41
N GLY A 108 -6.74 21.43 16.53
CA GLY A 108 -5.89 21.61 17.71
C GLY A 108 -5.49 23.07 17.95
N VAL A 109 -5.22 23.82 16.88
CA VAL A 109 -4.94 25.28 16.94
C VAL A 109 -6.20 26.07 17.29
N LEU A 110 -7.36 25.74 16.73
CA LEU A 110 -8.62 26.45 16.96
C LEU A 110 -9.21 26.21 18.36
N TYR A 111 -9.21 24.97 18.83
CA TYR A 111 -9.87 24.58 20.08
C TYR A 111 -8.89 24.39 21.25
N GLY A 112 -7.57 24.34 20.99
CA GLY A 112 -6.54 24.23 22.02
C GLY A 112 -6.58 25.33 23.10
N PRO A 113 -6.79 26.62 22.75
CA PRO A 113 -6.94 27.69 23.73
C PRO A 113 -8.20 27.55 24.60
N LEU A 114 -9.31 27.10 23.99
CA LEU A 114 -10.60 26.91 24.67
C LEU A 114 -10.52 25.76 25.70
N ILE A 115 -9.86 24.66 25.34
CA ILE A 115 -9.67 23.50 26.22
C ILE A 115 -8.75 23.84 27.40
N ARG A 116 -7.72 24.67 27.21
CA ARG A 116 -6.86 25.17 28.30
C ARG A 116 -7.56 26.10 29.28
N SER A 117 -8.60 26.81 28.83
CA SER A 117 -9.38 27.70 29.71
C SER A 117 -10.39 26.97 30.60
N LEU A 118 -10.63 25.69 30.33
CA LEU A 118 -11.56 24.83 31.05
C LEU A 118 -10.86 23.79 31.95
N SER A 119 -9.53 23.80 32.00
CA SER A 119 -8.67 22.93 32.83
C SER A 119 -7.91 23.74 33.85
#